data_AF-A0A0J5JVV1-F1
#
_entry.id   AF-A0A0J5JVV1-F1
#
_cell.length_a   1.000
_cell.length_b   1.000
_cell.length_c   1.000
_cell.angle_alpha   90.00
_cell.angle_beta   90.00
_cell.angle_gamma   90.00
#
_symmetry.space_group_name_H-M   'P 1'
#
loop_
_entity.id
_entity.type
_entity.pdbx_description
1 polymer ?
#
loop_
_entity_poly.entity_id
_entity_poly.type
_entity_poly.pdbx_seq_one_letter_code
_entity_poly.pdbx_strand_id
1 'polypeptide(L)'
;MVNIIWVAMTIIGILFAMINGTMDKVNEAIFSGAKEAVTICIGFISILVFWLGLMRIAQEAGLLEKLASIFKPVVRRIFPEVPTDHPAMGYMLSNMIANMFGLGNAATPMGIKAMEQLRELNGGKVEASRSMITFLAINTSSLTLIPTTVIAIRMNYGSAAPTEIVGPTLVATLCSTIAAITIDRFFYYRRMARRR
;
A
#
# COMPACT_ATOMS: atom_id res chain seq x y z
N MET A 1 2.62 -14.41 -10.52
CA MET A 1 1.88 -13.53 -11.44
C MET A 1 2.71 -12.33 -11.88
N VAL A 2 3.19 -11.47 -10.98
CA VAL A 2 4.00 -10.28 -11.34
C VAL A 2 5.34 -10.65 -12.03
N ASN A 3 6.03 -11.68 -11.58
CA ASN A 3 7.30 -12.12 -12.20
C ASN A 3 7.13 -12.49 -13.68
N ILE A 4 5.99 -13.08 -14.04
CA ILE A 4 5.69 -13.46 -15.43
C ILE A 4 5.48 -12.20 -16.28
N ILE A 5 4.80 -11.19 -15.74
CA ILE A 5 4.58 -9.90 -16.43
C ILE A 5 5.92 -9.23 -16.71
N TRP A 6 6.81 -9.15 -15.72
CA TRP A 6 8.15 -8.56 -15.90
C TRP A 6 8.96 -9.29 -16.97
N VAL A 7 9.01 -10.62 -16.89
CA VAL A 7 9.74 -11.44 -17.86
C VAL A 7 9.15 -11.25 -19.26
N ALA A 8 7.82 -11.27 -19.39
CA ALA A 8 7.15 -11.05 -20.68
C ALA A 8 7.46 -9.66 -21.26
N MET A 9 7.36 -8.60 -20.45
CA MET A 9 7.69 -7.23 -20.88
C MET A 9 9.13 -7.11 -21.36
N THR A 10 10.09 -7.70 -20.62
CA THR A 10 11.50 -7.70 -20.99
C THR A 10 11.73 -8.45 -22.29
N ILE A 11 11.16 -9.65 -22.44
CA ILE A 11 11.31 -10.46 -23.66
C ILE A 11 10.71 -9.74 -24.87
N ILE A 12 9.50 -9.19 -24.74
CA ILE A 12 8.84 -8.43 -25.82
C ILE A 12 9.69 -7.22 -26.21
N GLY A 13 10.22 -6.48 -25.23
CA GLY A 13 11.10 -5.33 -25.49
C GLY A 13 12.38 -5.70 -26.24
N ILE A 14 13.03 -6.80 -25.85
CA ILE A 14 14.24 -7.30 -26.52
C ILE A 14 13.93 -7.75 -27.95
N LEU A 15 12.85 -8.51 -28.16
CA LEU A 15 12.41 -8.94 -29.49
C LEU A 15 12.10 -7.76 -30.39
N PHE A 16 11.39 -6.75 -29.87
CA PHE A 16 11.09 -5.51 -30.60
C PHE A 16 12.37 -4.77 -31.00
N ALA A 17 13.35 -4.67 -30.11
CA ALA A 17 14.63 -4.03 -30.41
C ALA A 17 15.47 -4.81 -31.42
N MET A 18 15.44 -6.15 -31.38
CA MET A 18 16.09 -6.99 -32.38
C MET A 18 15.50 -6.80 -33.78
N ILE A 19 14.16 -6.75 -33.91
CA ILE A 19 13.49 -6.56 -35.20
C ILE A 19 13.77 -5.16 -35.78
N ASN A 20 13.83 -4.13 -34.93
CA ASN A 20 14.06 -2.75 -35.36
C ASN A 20 15.54 -2.35 -35.42
N GLY A 21 16.48 -3.26 -35.12
CA GLY A 21 17.92 -2.99 -35.12
C GLY A 21 18.38 -1.99 -34.05
N THR A 22 17.61 -1.78 -32.98
CA THR A 22 17.92 -0.83 -31.90
C THR A 22 18.48 -1.50 -30.65
N MET A 23 19.25 -2.59 -30.81
CA MET A 23 19.76 -3.38 -29.70
C MET A 23 20.72 -2.59 -28.79
N ASP A 24 21.45 -1.63 -29.36
CA ASP A 24 22.35 -0.74 -28.62
C ASP A 24 21.60 0.08 -27.55
N LYS A 25 20.38 0.54 -27.87
CA LYS A 25 19.52 1.28 -26.93
C LYS A 25 19.06 0.41 -25.75
N VAL A 26 18.86 -0.88 -25.97
CA VAL A 26 18.52 -1.82 -24.89
C VAL A 26 19.70 -1.97 -23.95
N ASN A 27 20.91 -2.14 -24.49
CA ASN A 27 22.11 -2.26 -23.69
C ASN A 27 22.37 -0.99 -22.86
N GLU A 28 22.26 0.19 -23.49
CA GLU A 28 22.36 1.48 -22.81
C GLU A 28 21.32 1.63 -21.70
N ALA A 29 20.06 1.27 -21.96
CA ALA A 29 18.97 1.37 -20.99
C ALA A 29 19.22 0.47 -19.75
N ILE A 30 19.80 -0.71 -19.92
CA ILE A 30 20.14 -1.61 -18.80
C ILE A 30 21.16 -0.95 -17.87
N PHE A 31 22.25 -0.40 -18.41
CA PHE A 31 23.30 0.24 -17.60
C PHE A 31 22.84 1.56 -17.00
N SER A 32 22.12 2.39 -17.78
CA SER A 32 21.57 3.65 -17.28
C SER A 32 20.56 3.41 -16.17
N GLY A 33 19.65 2.44 -16.34
CA GLY A 33 18.66 2.08 -15.32
C GLY A 33 19.31 1.56 -14.04
N ALA A 34 20.37 0.74 -14.15
CA ALA A 34 21.12 0.27 -13.00
C ALA A 34 21.78 1.43 -12.23
N LYS A 35 22.40 2.37 -12.94
CA LYS A 35 23.02 3.57 -12.33
C LYS A 35 21.97 4.45 -11.65
N GLU A 36 20.87 4.73 -12.35
CA GLU A 36 19.78 5.56 -11.84
C GLU A 36 19.15 4.94 -10.59
N ALA A 37 18.92 3.62 -10.57
CA ALA A 37 18.44 2.91 -9.39
C ALA A 37 19.35 3.13 -8.16
N VAL A 38 20.68 3.05 -8.34
CA VAL A 38 21.63 3.32 -7.25
C VAL A 38 21.58 4.78 -6.81
N THR A 39 21.53 5.73 -7.74
CA THR A 39 21.43 7.16 -7.43
C THR A 39 20.17 7.49 -6.63
N ILE A 40 19.01 6.96 -7.05
CA ILE A 40 17.74 7.11 -6.34
C ILE A 40 17.85 6.53 -4.93
N CYS A 41 18.36 5.30 -4.80
CA CYS A 41 18.53 4.65 -3.49
C CYS A 41 19.37 5.51 -2.55
N ILE A 42 20.52 6.04 -3.00
CA ILE A 42 21.39 6.90 -2.17
C ILE A 42 20.66 8.19 -1.76
N GLY A 43 19.96 8.84 -2.70
CA GLY A 43 19.17 10.04 -2.40
C GLY A 43 18.07 9.78 -1.37
N PHE A 44 17.39 8.63 -1.47
CA PHE A 44 16.35 8.25 -0.53
C PHE A 44 16.84 7.95 0.89
N ILE A 45 18.09 7.51 1.09
CA ILE A 45 18.60 7.14 2.43
C ILE A 45 18.35 8.29 3.42
N SER A 46 18.78 9.51 3.09
CA SER A 46 18.69 10.65 4.00
C SER A 46 17.24 10.99 4.38
N ILE A 47 16.37 11.10 3.37
CA ILE A 47 14.97 11.49 3.53
C ILE A 47 14.18 10.39 4.24
N LEU A 48 14.36 9.13 3.85
CA LEU A 48 13.69 8.00 4.49
C LEU A 48 14.14 7.82 5.94
N VAL A 49 15.44 7.92 6.24
CA VAL A 49 15.92 7.83 7.63
C VAL A 49 15.31 8.92 8.50
N PHE A 50 15.27 10.16 8.01
CA PHE A 50 14.64 11.27 8.74
C PHE A 50 13.14 11.00 9.01
N TRP A 51 12.36 10.68 7.97
CA TRP A 51 10.92 10.48 8.12
C TRP A 51 10.59 9.22 8.93
N LEU A 52 11.29 8.11 8.70
CA LEU A 52 11.10 6.88 9.47
C LEU A 52 11.50 7.08 10.94
N GLY A 53 12.55 7.86 11.22
CA GLY A 53 12.95 8.24 12.58
C GLY A 53 11.88 9.08 13.27
N LEU A 54 11.36 10.13 12.62
CA LEU A 54 10.26 10.94 13.16
C LEU A 54 9.01 10.10 13.44
N MET A 55 8.66 9.19 12.51
CA MET A 55 7.54 8.28 12.70
C MET A 55 7.77 7.27 13.81
N ARG A 56 9.02 6.81 14.00
CA ARG A 56 9.37 5.94 15.12
C ARG A 56 9.20 6.64 16.46
N ILE A 57 9.58 7.92 16.56
CA ILE A 57 9.31 8.75 17.73
C ILE A 57 7.80 8.89 17.96
N ALA A 58 7.01 9.13 16.90
CA ALA A 58 5.55 9.21 17.01
C ALA A 58 4.92 7.89 17.49
N GLN A 59 5.44 6.76 17.04
CA GLN A 59 5.05 5.43 17.52
C GLN A 59 5.38 5.27 19.01
N GLU A 60 6.62 5.53 19.42
CA GLU A 60 7.04 5.38 20.83
C GLU A 60 6.35 6.38 21.77
N ALA A 61 5.95 7.55 21.26
CA ALA A 61 5.15 8.54 21.97
C ALA A 61 3.68 8.13 22.15
N GLY A 62 3.26 6.98 21.62
CA GLY A 62 1.89 6.49 21.72
C GLY A 62 0.89 7.15 20.76
N LEU A 63 1.37 7.91 19.76
CA LEU A 63 0.48 8.64 18.83
C LEU A 63 -0.29 7.65 17.95
N LEU A 64 0.38 6.61 17.45
CA LEU A 64 -0.24 5.61 16.58
C LEU A 64 -1.29 4.79 17.35
N GLU A 65 -1.05 4.47 18.62
CA GLU A 65 -1.98 3.76 19.50
C GLU A 65 -3.21 4.61 19.82
N LYS A 66 -3.02 5.92 20.07
CA LYS A 66 -4.13 6.86 20.24
C LYS A 66 -4.96 6.96 18.97
N LEU A 67 -4.32 7.07 17.80
CA LEU A 67 -5.02 7.08 16.53
C LEU A 67 -5.72 5.74 16.25
N ALA A 68 -5.13 4.61 16.62
CA ALA A 68 -5.76 3.28 16.53
C ALA A 68 -7.05 3.24 17.33
N SER A 69 -7.05 3.80 18.54
CA SER A 69 -8.25 3.91 19.38
C SER A 69 -9.32 4.79 18.72
N ILE A 70 -8.93 5.93 18.13
CA ILE A 70 -9.84 6.86 17.44
C ILE A 70 -10.45 6.23 16.19
N PHE A 71 -9.68 5.46 15.42
CA PHE A 71 -10.13 4.79 14.19
C PHE A 71 -10.84 3.46 14.45
N LYS A 72 -10.65 2.83 15.61
CA LYS A 72 -11.32 1.59 16.04
C LYS A 72 -12.84 1.57 15.76
N PRO A 73 -13.64 2.61 16.08
CA PRO A 73 -15.09 2.60 15.78
C PRO A 73 -15.40 2.55 14.27
N VAL A 74 -14.57 3.18 13.44
CA VAL A 74 -14.74 3.15 11.97
C VAL A 74 -14.43 1.76 11.44
N VAL A 75 -13.28 1.20 11.84
CA VAL A 75 -12.86 -0.15 11.44
C VAL A 75 -13.88 -1.19 11.90
N ARG A 76 -14.40 -1.09 13.13
CA ARG A 76 -15.47 -1.97 13.64
C ARG A 76 -16.73 -1.94 12.77
N ARG A 77 -17.12 -0.79 12.23
CA ARG A 77 -18.28 -0.68 11.32
C ARG A 77 -18.02 -1.33 9.96
N ILE A 78 -16.79 -1.22 9.45
CA ILE A 78 -16.39 -1.79 8.17
C ILE A 78 -16.30 -3.33 8.27
N PHE A 79 -15.78 -3.81 9.40
CA PHE A 79 -15.51 -5.22 9.71
C PHE A 79 -16.37 -5.76 10.87
N PRO A 80 -17.70 -5.86 10.70
CA PRO A 80 -18.60 -6.34 11.74
C PRO A 80 -18.41 -7.83 12.09
N GLU A 81 -17.80 -8.61 11.20
CA GLU A 81 -17.56 -10.05 11.36
C GLU A 81 -16.30 -10.35 12.19
N VAL A 82 -15.47 -9.34 12.47
CA VAL A 82 -14.22 -9.50 13.23
C VAL A 82 -14.46 -9.11 14.69
N PRO A 83 -14.29 -10.03 15.67
CA PRO A 83 -14.47 -9.71 17.08
C PRO A 83 -13.49 -8.61 17.52
N THR A 84 -13.95 -7.70 18.38
CA THR A 84 -13.15 -6.53 18.82
C THR A 84 -11.92 -6.90 19.64
N ASP A 85 -11.96 -8.06 20.29
CA ASP A 85 -10.88 -8.56 21.16
C ASP A 85 -10.00 -9.58 20.43
N HIS A 86 -10.30 -9.87 19.15
CA HIS A 86 -9.48 -10.77 18.34
C HIS A 86 -8.19 -10.06 17.87
N PRO A 87 -7.02 -10.73 17.88
CA PRO A 87 -5.75 -10.15 17.43
C PRO A 87 -5.80 -9.55 16.02
N ALA A 88 -6.64 -10.11 15.14
CA ALA A 88 -6.89 -9.57 13.79
C ALA A 88 -7.19 -8.06 13.81
N MET A 89 -8.03 -7.59 14.74
CA MET A 89 -8.42 -6.19 14.82
C MET A 89 -7.22 -5.28 15.10
N GLY A 90 -6.33 -5.70 16.01
CA GLY A 90 -5.11 -4.98 16.33
C GLY A 90 -4.17 -4.88 15.12
N TYR A 91 -3.87 -6.01 14.46
CA TYR A 91 -3.00 -6.02 13.30
C TYR A 91 -3.56 -5.20 12.12
N MET A 92 -4.87 -5.24 11.89
CA MET A 92 -5.53 -4.43 10.86
C MET A 92 -5.41 -2.94 11.13
N LEU A 93 -5.69 -2.51 12.37
CA LEU A 93 -5.55 -1.10 12.77
C LEU A 93 -4.11 -0.62 12.61
N SER A 94 -3.14 -1.40 13.10
CA SER A 94 -1.73 -1.04 13.00
C SER A 94 -1.26 -0.97 11.54
N ASN A 95 -1.68 -1.91 10.68
CA ASN A 95 -1.41 -1.86 9.24
C ASN A 95 -2.01 -0.61 8.58
N MET A 96 -3.29 -0.32 8.81
CA MET A 96 -3.98 0.83 8.20
C MET A 96 -3.31 2.13 8.62
N ILE A 97 -2.97 2.28 9.90
CA ILE A 97 -2.30 3.48 10.41
C ILE A 97 -0.90 3.59 9.85
N ALA A 98 -0.11 2.51 9.86
CA ALA A 98 1.22 2.54 9.25
C ALA A 98 1.16 2.95 7.78
N ASN A 99 0.17 2.45 7.02
CA ASN A 99 -0.03 2.83 5.63
C ASN A 99 -0.41 4.32 5.48
N MET A 100 -1.29 4.82 6.35
CA MET A 100 -1.69 6.24 6.38
C MET A 100 -0.53 7.19 6.64
N PHE A 101 0.44 6.78 7.45
CA PHE A 101 1.63 7.58 7.76
C PHE A 101 2.83 7.29 6.85
N GLY A 102 2.65 6.52 5.77
CA GLY A 102 3.72 6.21 4.82
C GLY A 102 4.78 5.25 5.37
N LEU A 103 4.50 4.55 6.47
CA LEU A 103 5.35 3.51 7.07
C LEU A 103 5.19 2.17 6.33
N GLY A 104 5.30 2.15 5.00
CA GLY A 104 5.02 0.96 4.18
C GLY A 104 5.81 -0.30 4.60
N ASN A 105 7.06 -0.12 5.03
CA ASN A 105 7.92 -1.20 5.53
C ASN A 105 7.40 -1.84 6.81
N ALA A 106 6.73 -1.08 7.69
CA ALA A 106 6.08 -1.61 8.88
C ALA A 106 4.65 -2.09 8.59
N ALA A 107 3.95 -1.46 7.64
CA ALA A 107 2.59 -1.79 7.28
C ALA A 107 2.48 -3.21 6.70
N THR A 108 3.41 -3.60 5.82
CA THR A 108 3.37 -4.89 5.11
C THR A 108 3.39 -6.12 6.04
N PRO A 109 4.34 -6.27 6.98
CA PRO A 109 4.35 -7.42 7.90
C PRO A 109 3.11 -7.46 8.80
N MET A 110 2.58 -6.30 9.20
CA MET A 110 1.33 -6.23 9.98
C MET A 110 0.12 -6.64 9.13
N GLY A 111 0.09 -6.26 7.85
CA GLY A 111 -0.95 -6.66 6.90
C GLY A 111 -0.98 -8.16 6.66
N ILE A 112 0.19 -8.79 6.54
CA ILE A 112 0.30 -10.25 6.40
C ILE A 112 -0.24 -10.95 7.66
N LYS A 113 0.18 -10.53 8.86
CA LYS A 113 -0.34 -11.08 10.13
C LYS A 113 -1.85 -10.86 10.27
N ALA A 114 -2.37 -9.71 9.86
CA ALA A 114 -3.80 -9.46 9.83
C ALA A 114 -4.52 -10.46 8.91
N MET A 115 -4.00 -10.71 7.71
CA MET A 115 -4.57 -11.68 6.77
C MET A 115 -4.52 -13.13 7.28
N GLU A 116 -3.44 -13.53 7.95
CA GLU A 116 -3.34 -14.83 8.61
C GLU A 116 -4.42 -15.01 9.68
N GLN A 117 -4.60 -14.00 10.53
CA GLN A 117 -5.62 -14.01 11.59
C GLN A 117 -7.05 -13.96 11.03
N LEU A 118 -7.28 -13.24 9.94
CA LEU A 118 -8.56 -13.25 9.23
C LEU A 118 -8.84 -14.61 8.57
N ARG A 119 -7.80 -15.31 8.10
CA ARG A 119 -7.93 -16.66 7.54
C ARG A 119 -8.27 -17.67 8.63
N GLU A 120 -7.68 -17.54 9.82
CA GLU A 120 -8.01 -18.34 11.00
C GLU A 120 -9.50 -18.17 11.38
N LEU A 121 -9.98 -16.93 11.45
CA LEU A 121 -11.41 -16.63 11.66
C LEU A 121 -12.32 -17.18 10.56
N ASN A 122 -11.81 -17.34 9.34
CA ASN A 122 -12.53 -17.95 8.23
C ASN A 122 -12.50 -19.50 8.26
N GLY A 123 -11.95 -20.11 9.31
CA GLY A 123 -11.82 -21.56 9.46
C GLY A 123 -10.76 -22.17 8.52
N GLY A 124 -9.74 -21.42 8.13
CA GLY A 124 -8.66 -21.92 7.27
C GLY A 124 -9.04 -22.19 5.82
N LYS A 125 -10.23 -21.76 5.38
CA LYS A 125 -10.70 -21.95 4.00
C LYS A 125 -9.80 -21.26 2.98
N VAL A 126 -9.74 -21.85 1.78
CA VAL A 126 -8.99 -21.30 0.65
C VAL A 126 -9.71 -20.07 0.09
N GLU A 127 -11.04 -20.04 0.14
CA GLU A 127 -11.82 -18.90 -0.32
C GLU A 127 -11.70 -17.73 0.65
N ALA A 128 -11.41 -16.54 0.11
CA ALA A 128 -11.31 -15.33 0.92
C ALA A 128 -12.65 -14.99 1.60
N SER A 129 -12.59 -14.71 2.91
CA SER A 129 -13.73 -14.15 3.62
C SER A 129 -14.02 -12.73 3.14
N ARG A 130 -15.23 -12.23 3.43
CA ARG A 130 -15.57 -10.83 3.14
C ARG A 130 -14.56 -9.88 3.79
N SER A 131 -14.25 -10.09 5.07
CA SER A 131 -13.29 -9.26 5.80
C SER A 131 -11.90 -9.26 5.16
N MET A 132 -11.44 -10.39 4.61
CA MET A 132 -10.18 -10.43 3.85
C MET A 132 -10.24 -9.60 2.56
N ILE A 133 -11.35 -9.68 1.80
CA ILE A 133 -11.56 -8.91 0.57
C ILE A 133 -11.59 -7.40 0.88
N THR A 134 -12.38 -6.99 1.87
CA THR A 134 -12.51 -5.58 2.27
C THR A 134 -11.17 -5.03 2.78
N PHE A 135 -10.42 -5.81 3.57
CA PHE A 135 -9.11 -5.39 4.08
C PHE A 135 -8.07 -5.22 2.97
N LEU A 136 -8.07 -6.12 1.99
CA LEU A 136 -7.23 -6.00 0.81
C LEU A 136 -7.60 -4.75 -0.01
N ALA A 137 -8.89 -4.52 -0.28
CA ALA A 137 -9.36 -3.36 -1.03
C ALA A 137 -8.95 -2.03 -0.39
N ILE A 138 -9.05 -1.93 0.94
CA ILE A 138 -8.59 -0.75 1.69
C ILE A 138 -7.07 -0.57 1.56
N ASN A 139 -6.29 -1.65 1.71
CA ASN A 139 -4.82 -1.57 1.55
C ASN A 139 -4.41 -1.15 0.14
N THR A 140 -5.12 -1.64 -0.90
CA THR A 140 -4.90 -1.27 -2.30
C THR A 140 -5.29 0.17 -2.60
N SER A 141 -6.30 0.72 -1.90
CA SER A 141 -6.65 2.13 -2.06
C SER A 141 -5.60 3.09 -1.48
N SER A 142 -4.66 2.58 -0.69
CA SER A 142 -3.46 3.27 -0.18
C SER A 142 -3.75 4.68 0.34
N LEU A 143 -4.71 4.83 1.25
CA LEU A 143 -4.92 6.11 1.93
C LEU A 143 -3.64 6.51 2.65
N THR A 144 -3.02 7.60 2.20
CA THR A 144 -1.75 8.10 2.75
C THR A 144 -1.89 9.60 3.02
N LEU A 145 -1.72 9.99 4.28
CA LEU A 145 -1.74 11.39 4.73
C LEU A 145 -0.48 12.13 4.29
N ILE A 146 0.68 11.48 4.42
CA ILE A 146 1.97 12.06 4.07
C ILE A 146 2.71 11.08 3.14
N PRO A 147 2.71 11.32 1.82
CA PRO A 147 3.37 10.46 0.83
C PRO A 147 4.88 10.70 0.81
N THR A 148 5.57 10.34 1.89
CA THR A 148 7.02 10.59 2.11
C THR A 148 7.88 10.07 0.96
N THR A 149 7.60 8.88 0.42
CA THR A 149 8.33 8.31 -0.73
C THR A 149 8.18 9.15 -1.99
N VAL A 150 6.97 9.65 -2.27
CA VAL A 150 6.72 10.48 -3.46
C VAL A 150 7.39 11.84 -3.31
N ILE A 151 7.36 12.41 -2.10
CA ILE A 151 8.10 13.64 -1.79
C ILE A 151 9.61 13.42 -2.00
N ALA A 152 10.16 12.29 -1.55
CA ALA A 152 11.56 11.94 -1.74
C ALA A 152 11.94 11.80 -3.23
N ILE A 153 11.08 11.15 -4.04
CA ILE A 153 11.22 11.09 -5.49
C ILE A 153 11.28 12.50 -6.06
N ARG A 154 10.29 13.34 -5.75
CA ARG A 154 10.20 14.70 -6.26
C ARG A 154 11.42 15.54 -5.89
N MET A 155 11.95 15.40 -4.67
CA MET A 155 13.18 16.06 -4.23
C MET A 155 14.39 15.61 -5.05
N ASN A 156 14.56 14.29 -5.23
CA ASN A 156 15.69 13.74 -6.00
C ASN A 156 15.69 14.17 -7.47
N TYR A 157 14.50 14.37 -8.06
CA TYR A 157 14.35 14.83 -9.44
C TYR A 157 14.24 16.37 -9.57
N GLY A 158 14.61 17.13 -8.53
CA GLY A 158 14.73 18.59 -8.61
C GLY A 158 13.41 19.37 -8.66
N SER A 159 12.31 18.79 -8.15
CA SER A 159 11.01 19.48 -8.07
C SER A 159 11.12 20.77 -7.24
N ALA A 160 10.63 21.89 -7.79
CA ALA A 160 10.61 23.19 -7.09
C ALA A 160 9.75 23.17 -5.80
N ALA A 161 8.62 22.45 -5.82
CA ALA A 161 7.74 22.28 -4.66
C ALA A 161 7.41 20.80 -4.41
N PRO A 162 8.30 20.01 -3.79
CA PRO A 162 8.12 18.56 -3.60
C PRO A 162 6.90 18.17 -2.76
N THR A 163 6.44 19.04 -1.87
CA THR A 163 5.35 18.81 -0.93
C THR A 163 3.97 19.19 -1.48
N GLU A 164 3.88 19.86 -2.62
CA GLU A 164 2.59 20.27 -3.20
C GLU A 164 1.69 19.06 -3.53
N ILE A 165 2.30 17.88 -3.72
CA ILE A 165 1.62 16.63 -4.05
C ILE A 165 0.77 16.07 -2.90
N VAL A 166 0.99 16.53 -1.66
CA VAL A 166 0.30 16.04 -0.46
C VAL A 166 -1.22 16.22 -0.59
N GLY A 167 -1.68 17.43 -0.94
CA GLY A 167 -3.11 17.73 -1.09
C GLY A 167 -3.80 16.87 -2.17
N PRO A 168 -3.29 16.87 -3.42
CA PRO A 168 -3.83 16.04 -4.50
C PRO A 168 -3.81 14.54 -4.17
N THR A 169 -2.74 14.05 -3.54
CA THR A 169 -2.63 12.62 -3.18
C THR A 169 -3.65 12.25 -2.11
N LEU A 170 -3.83 13.11 -1.11
CA LEU A 170 -4.82 12.89 -0.07
C LEU A 170 -6.24 12.82 -0.67
N VAL A 171 -6.60 13.76 -1.55
CA VAL A 171 -7.90 13.75 -2.22
C VAL A 171 -8.06 12.51 -3.10
N ALA A 172 -7.07 12.18 -3.93
CA ALA A 172 -7.11 11.03 -4.82
C ALA A 172 -7.26 9.70 -4.05
N THR A 173 -6.49 9.54 -2.98
CA THR A 173 -6.52 8.32 -2.16
C THR A 173 -7.80 8.24 -1.32
N LEU A 174 -8.32 9.36 -0.81
CA LEU A 174 -9.65 9.40 -0.17
C LEU A 174 -10.75 8.97 -1.16
N CYS A 175 -10.75 9.51 -2.38
CA CYS A 175 -11.70 9.11 -3.41
C CYS A 175 -11.58 7.61 -3.73
N SER A 176 -10.35 7.10 -3.87
CA SER A 176 -10.07 5.68 -4.09
C SER A 176 -10.60 4.81 -2.95
N THR A 177 -10.35 5.18 -1.69
CA THR A 177 -10.81 4.45 -0.51
C THR A 177 -12.34 4.46 -0.41
N ILE A 178 -12.98 5.60 -0.65
CA ILE A 178 -14.45 5.70 -0.66
C ILE A 178 -15.04 4.81 -1.76
N ALA A 179 -14.49 4.86 -2.97
CA ALA A 179 -14.94 4.02 -4.08
C ALA A 179 -14.76 2.52 -3.74
N ALA A 180 -13.60 2.14 -3.20
CA ALA A 180 -13.31 0.77 -2.80
C ALA A 180 -14.32 0.25 -1.77
N ILE A 181 -14.59 1.02 -0.71
CA ILE A 181 -15.55 0.65 0.34
C ILE A 181 -16.98 0.59 -0.23
N THR A 182 -17.36 1.54 -1.08
CA THR A 182 -18.71 1.60 -1.67
C THR A 182 -18.97 0.39 -2.56
N ILE A 183 -17.99 0.04 -3.41
CA ILE A 183 -18.07 -1.13 -4.29
C ILE A 183 -18.10 -2.43 -3.47
N ASP A 184 -17.21 -2.58 -2.48
CA ASP A 184 -17.22 -3.74 -1.56
C ASP A 184 -18.60 -3.93 -0.92
N ARG A 185 -19.17 -2.82 -0.41
CA ARG A 185 -20.45 -2.86 0.28
C ARG A 185 -21.63 -3.13 -0.66
N PHE A 186 -21.60 -2.58 -1.87
CA PHE A 186 -22.60 -2.85 -2.91
C PHE A 186 -22.62 -4.35 -3.26
N PHE A 187 -21.46 -4.96 -3.53
CA PHE A 187 -21.38 -6.38 -3.86
C PHE A 187 -21.76 -7.28 -2.68
N TYR A 188 -21.44 -6.86 -1.45
CA TYR A 188 -21.88 -7.55 -0.24
C TYR A 188 -23.42 -7.60 -0.14
N TYR A 189 -24.10 -6.46 -0.20
CA TYR A 189 -25.56 -6.41 -0.10
C TYR A 189 -26.24 -7.15 -1.25
N ARG A 190 -25.72 -7.04 -2.48
CA ARG A 190 -26.22 -7.78 -3.64
C ARG A 190 -26.09 -9.30 -3.46
N ARG A 191 -25.02 -9.79 -2.85
CA ARG A 191 -24.82 -11.22 -2.56
C ARG A 191 -25.77 -11.71 -1.45
N MET A 192 -25.99 -10.89 -0.41
CA MET A 192 -26.94 -11.22 0.67
C MET A 192 -28.39 -11.26 0.18
N ALA A 193 -28.79 -10.33 -0.70
CA ALA A 193 -30.13 -10.30 -1.28
C ALA A 193 -30.44 -11.50 -2.18
N ARG A 194 -29.42 -12.11 -2.81
CA ARG A 194 -29.58 -13.35 -3.62
C ARG A 194 -29.62 -14.64 -2.80
N ARG A 195 -29.25 -14.59 -1.52
CA ARG A 195 -29.26 -15.75 -0.61
C ARG A 195 -30.53 -15.83 0.24
N ARG A 196 -31.36 -14.78 0.21
CA ARG A 196 -32.73 -14.77 0.75
C ARG A 196 -33.68 -15.11 -0.38
#